data_AF-A0AAX3LUA4-F1
#
_entry.id   AF-A0AAX3LUA4-F1
#
_cell.length_a   1.000
_cell.length_b   1.000
_cell.length_c   1.000
_cell.angle_alpha   90.00
_cell.angle_beta   90.00
_cell.angle_gamma   90.00
#
_symmetry.space_group_name_H-M   'P 1'
#
loop_
_entity.id
_entity.type
_entity.pdbx_description
1 polymer ?
#
loop_
_entity_poly.entity_id
_entity_poly.type
_entity_poly.pdbx_seq_one_letter_code
_entity_poly.pdbx_strand_id
1 'polypeptide(L)'
;MGVLNDGLAASKYRPCPLLVKYVEVRWLGQRTKLGFYAPTADLAEAELDGFEEKWAGKYASIAPAWRRAWAEVIPFFGFDPAIRKIIYTTNAIESLNRVIRKSIKTRGSFPTDEAATKLIYLAIRKFEKDGRNVREWFASRNQFAIMFGERFDA
;
A
#
# COMPACT_ATOMS: atom_id res chain seq x y z
N MET A 1 -0.51 -15.59 17.98
CA MET A 1 -0.35 -14.28 17.30
C MET A 1 0.50 -14.54 16.05
N GLY A 2 -0.15 -14.86 14.93
CA GLY A 2 0.55 -15.32 13.72
C GLY A 2 1.38 -14.21 13.10
N VAL A 3 2.70 -14.34 13.15
CA VAL A 3 3.61 -13.41 12.49
C VAL A 3 3.71 -13.84 11.03
N LEU A 4 3.01 -13.14 10.13
CA LEU A 4 3.03 -13.36 8.68
C LEU A 4 4.33 -12.81 8.04
N ASN A 5 5.50 -13.06 8.64
CA ASN A 5 6.79 -12.47 8.20
C ASN A 5 7.89 -13.49 7.83
N ASP A 6 7.63 -14.79 7.81
CA ASP A 6 8.64 -15.71 7.28
C ASP A 6 8.69 -15.61 5.75
N GLY A 7 9.66 -14.82 5.28
CA GLY A 7 10.00 -14.64 3.88
C GLY A 7 10.04 -13.19 3.45
N LEU A 8 9.04 -12.37 3.82
CA LEU A 8 8.95 -10.99 3.34
C LEU A 8 10.18 -10.18 3.78
N ALA A 9 10.90 -9.58 2.81
CA ALA A 9 12.10 -8.76 3.04
C ALA A 9 11.89 -7.48 3.88
N ALA A 10 10.72 -7.36 4.53
CA ALA A 10 10.41 -6.34 5.52
C ALA A 10 9.75 -7.02 6.73
N SER A 11 10.55 -7.26 7.77
CA SER A 11 10.17 -7.88 9.06
C SER A 11 9.06 -7.17 9.86
N LYS A 12 8.49 -6.09 9.31
CA LYS A 12 7.53 -5.19 9.97
C LYS A 12 6.15 -5.18 9.31
N TYR A 13 5.94 -5.99 8.28
CA TYR A 13 4.70 -5.99 7.51
C TYR A 13 3.49 -6.36 8.39
N ARG A 14 2.50 -5.46 8.45
CA ARG A 14 1.17 -5.76 8.97
C ARG A 14 0.18 -5.30 7.90
N PRO A 15 -0.22 -6.20 6.98
CA PRO A 15 -1.04 -5.81 5.86
C PRO A 15 -2.32 -5.13 6.36
N CYS A 16 -2.80 -4.12 5.62
CA CYS A 16 -4.18 -3.64 5.72
C CYS A 16 -5.15 -4.84 5.87
N PRO A 17 -6.23 -4.78 6.70
CA PRO A 17 -7.15 -5.91 6.89
C PRO A 17 -7.71 -6.51 5.59
N LEU A 18 -7.84 -5.68 4.54
CA LEU A 18 -8.14 -6.17 3.19
C LEU A 18 -6.98 -7.01 2.64
N LEU A 19 -5.74 -6.50 2.68
CA LEU A 19 -4.48 -7.17 2.29
C LEU A 19 -4.14 -8.43 3.11
N VAL A 20 -4.63 -8.57 4.35
CA VAL A 20 -4.43 -9.79 5.18
C VAL A 20 -4.96 -11.03 4.46
N LYS A 21 -6.15 -10.93 3.85
CA LYS A 21 -6.76 -12.05 3.10
C LYS A 21 -5.95 -12.43 1.86
N TYR A 22 -5.26 -11.48 1.23
CA TYR A 22 -4.41 -11.70 0.06
C TYR A 22 -3.04 -12.32 0.41
N VAL A 23 -2.55 -12.05 1.62
CA VAL A 23 -1.30 -12.60 2.15
C VAL A 23 -1.51 -14.02 2.67
N GLU A 24 -2.68 -14.29 3.28
CA GLU A 24 -3.08 -15.65 3.71
C GLU A 24 -3.09 -16.67 2.56
N VAL A 25 -3.45 -16.24 1.36
CA VAL A 25 -3.45 -17.09 0.15
C VAL A 25 -2.14 -17.05 -0.64
N ARG A 26 -1.13 -16.33 -0.15
CA ARG A 26 0.16 -16.11 -0.83
C ARG A 26 0.02 -15.48 -2.22
N TRP A 27 -1.07 -14.77 -2.50
CA TRP A 27 -1.26 -14.05 -3.77
C TRP A 27 -0.45 -12.75 -3.80
N LEU A 28 -0.27 -12.11 -2.65
CA LEU A 28 0.66 -11.00 -2.47
C LEU A 28 1.91 -11.48 -1.72
N GLY A 29 3.02 -11.62 -2.44
CA GLY A 29 4.34 -11.82 -1.85
C GLY A 29 5.04 -13.14 -2.19
N GLN A 30 6.23 -12.96 -2.79
CA GLN A 30 7.37 -13.88 -2.92
C GLN A 30 7.29 -15.19 -3.69
N ARG A 31 6.17 -15.92 -3.75
CA ARG A 31 6.17 -17.22 -4.47
C ARG A 31 5.81 -17.16 -5.95
N THR A 32 5.11 -16.13 -6.40
CA THR A 32 4.69 -15.98 -7.81
C THR A 32 5.39 -14.84 -8.56
N LYS A 33 5.95 -13.84 -7.86
CA LYS A 33 6.36 -12.54 -8.45
C LYS A 33 5.26 -11.85 -9.30
N LEU A 34 4.03 -12.33 -9.25
CA LEU A 34 2.94 -11.96 -10.16
C LEU A 34 1.67 -11.72 -9.33
N GLY A 35 0.96 -10.64 -9.69
CA GLY A 35 0.06 -9.81 -8.88
C GLY A 35 0.26 -8.32 -9.24
N PHE A 36 0.20 -7.37 -8.30
CA PHE A 36 0.58 -5.94 -8.53
C PHE A 36 2.01 -5.71 -9.01
N TYR A 37 2.84 -6.75 -8.91
CA TYR A 37 4.22 -6.75 -9.39
C TYR A 37 4.33 -7.11 -10.88
N ALA A 38 3.20 -7.40 -11.55
CA ALA A 38 3.17 -7.62 -12.98
C ALA A 38 3.65 -6.36 -13.74
N PRO A 39 4.38 -6.54 -14.84
CA PRO A 39 4.93 -5.40 -15.58
C PRO A 39 3.85 -4.63 -16.34
N THR A 40 2.71 -5.25 -16.67
CA THR A 40 1.61 -4.66 -17.45
C THR A 40 0.24 -4.98 -16.84
N ALA A 41 -0.77 -4.20 -17.22
CA ALA A 41 -2.15 -4.41 -16.81
C ALA A 41 -2.70 -5.77 -17.29
N ASP A 42 -2.47 -6.14 -18.54
CA ASP A 42 -2.95 -7.42 -19.11
C ASP A 42 -2.43 -8.64 -18.33
N LEU A 43 -1.16 -8.62 -17.95
CA LEU A 43 -0.58 -9.69 -17.12
C LEU A 43 -1.17 -9.69 -15.71
N ALA A 44 -1.43 -8.52 -15.13
CA ALA A 44 -2.09 -8.44 -13.83
C ALA A 44 -3.56 -8.92 -13.88
N GLU A 45 -4.24 -8.69 -15.00
CA GLU A 45 -5.61 -9.17 -15.23
C GLU A 45 -5.65 -10.69 -15.37
N ALA A 46 -4.74 -11.27 -16.16
CA ALA A 46 -4.61 -12.73 -16.27
C ALA A 46 -4.30 -13.40 -14.92
N GLU A 47 -3.51 -12.75 -14.06
CA GLU A 47 -3.25 -13.23 -12.70
C GLU A 47 -4.47 -13.08 -11.77
N LEU A 48 -5.33 -12.08 -12.01
CA LEU A 48 -6.61 -11.93 -11.33
C LEU A 48 -7.59 -13.03 -11.75
N ASP A 49 -7.61 -13.41 -13.03
CA ASP A 49 -8.38 -14.53 -13.55
C ASP A 49 -7.96 -15.85 -12.88
N GLY A 50 -6.66 -16.16 -12.90
CA GLY A 50 -6.13 -17.37 -12.25
C GLY A 50 -6.34 -17.38 -10.73
N PHE A 51 -6.36 -16.21 -10.09
CA PHE A 51 -6.77 -16.10 -8.69
C PHE A 51 -8.24 -16.45 -8.49
N GLU A 52 -9.12 -15.90 -9.32
CA GLU A 52 -10.57 -16.13 -9.24
C GLU A 52 -10.90 -17.61 -9.42
N GLU A 53 -10.32 -18.27 -10.43
CA GLU A 53 -10.48 -19.71 -10.66
C GLU A 53 -10.13 -20.56 -9.43
N LYS A 54 -9.01 -20.23 -8.79
CA LYS A 54 -8.49 -21.03 -7.67
C LYS A 54 -9.17 -20.71 -6.34
N TRP A 55 -9.59 -19.47 -6.12
CA TRP A 55 -9.93 -18.96 -4.79
C TRP A 55 -11.35 -18.41 -4.66
N ALA A 56 -12.16 -18.36 -5.72
CA ALA A 56 -13.54 -17.88 -5.66
C ALA A 56 -14.37 -18.59 -4.57
N GLY A 57 -14.17 -19.89 -4.36
CA GLY A 57 -14.88 -20.64 -3.32
C GLY A 57 -14.60 -20.17 -1.88
N LYS A 58 -13.39 -19.67 -1.60
CA LYS A 58 -12.99 -19.23 -0.25
C LYS A 58 -13.06 -17.71 -0.10
N TYR A 59 -12.85 -16.97 -1.18
CA TYR A 59 -12.75 -15.51 -1.19
C TYR A 59 -13.56 -14.89 -2.34
N ALA A 60 -14.84 -15.25 -2.43
CA ALA A 60 -15.75 -14.87 -3.52
C ALA A 60 -15.84 -13.36 -3.83
N SER A 61 -15.57 -12.49 -2.85
CA SER A 61 -15.70 -11.05 -3.04
C SER A 61 -14.43 -10.35 -3.53
N ILE A 62 -13.28 -11.04 -3.52
CA ILE A 62 -11.98 -10.41 -3.80
C ILE A 62 -11.84 -10.03 -5.28
N ALA A 63 -11.97 -11.00 -6.20
CA ALA A 63 -11.82 -10.73 -7.63
C ALA A 63 -12.87 -9.74 -8.16
N PRO A 64 -14.17 -9.86 -7.81
CA PRO A 64 -15.16 -8.86 -8.19
C PRO A 64 -14.86 -7.45 -7.66
N ALA A 65 -14.28 -7.31 -6.47
CA ALA A 65 -13.89 -6.00 -5.95
C ALA A 65 -12.77 -5.35 -6.78
N TRP A 66 -11.78 -6.14 -7.22
CA TRP A 66 -10.74 -5.65 -8.12
C TRP A 66 -11.28 -5.31 -9.50
N ARG A 67 -12.11 -6.16 -10.09
CA ARG A 67 -12.71 -5.90 -11.40
C ARG A 67 -13.53 -4.61 -11.42
N ARG A 68 -14.31 -4.35 -10.35
CA ARG A 68 -15.05 -3.07 -10.22
C ARG A 68 -14.15 -1.84 -10.19
N ALA A 69 -12.96 -1.96 -9.61
CA ALA A 69 -11.99 -0.88 -9.50
C ALA A 69 -10.93 -0.89 -10.61
N TRP A 70 -11.02 -1.81 -11.58
CA TRP A 70 -9.91 -2.11 -12.49
C TRP A 70 -9.47 -0.90 -13.32
N ALA A 71 -10.43 -0.12 -13.81
CA ALA A 71 -10.16 1.13 -14.54
C ALA A 71 -9.32 2.13 -13.73
N GLU A 72 -9.48 2.18 -12.41
CA GLU A 72 -8.70 3.04 -11.51
C GLU A 72 -7.30 2.46 -11.23
N VAL A 73 -7.11 1.16 -11.43
CA VAL A 73 -5.85 0.46 -11.22
C VAL A 73 -4.96 0.51 -12.46
N ILE A 74 -5.53 0.48 -13.67
CA ILE A 74 -4.76 0.50 -14.92
C ILE A 74 -3.68 1.60 -14.98
N PRO A 75 -3.94 2.87 -14.60
CA PRO A 75 -2.94 3.93 -14.63
C PRO A 75 -1.67 3.63 -13.82
N PHE A 76 -1.77 2.80 -12.77
CA PHE A 76 -0.62 2.40 -11.97
C PHE A 76 0.46 1.68 -12.81
N PHE A 77 0.06 0.90 -13.82
CA PHE A 77 0.99 0.21 -14.71
C PHE A 77 1.70 1.14 -15.70
N GLY A 78 1.22 2.38 -15.87
CA GLY A 78 1.90 3.39 -16.68
C GLY A 78 3.14 4.00 -16.03
N PHE A 79 3.33 3.82 -14.72
CA PHE A 79 4.49 4.35 -14.01
C PHE A 79 5.73 3.46 -14.16
N ASP A 80 6.92 4.02 -13.94
CA ASP A 80 8.18 3.27 -13.88
C ASP A 80 8.21 2.37 -12.63
N PRO A 81 8.86 1.20 -12.64
CA PRO A 81 8.97 0.33 -11.48
C PRO A 81 9.45 1.02 -10.19
N ALA A 82 10.33 2.01 -10.27
CA ALA A 82 10.78 2.79 -9.11
C ALA A 82 9.62 3.59 -8.49
N ILE A 83 8.79 4.21 -9.33
CA ILE A 83 7.60 4.97 -8.90
C ILE A 83 6.54 4.00 -8.35
N ARG A 84 6.24 2.91 -9.09
CA ARG A 84 5.28 1.88 -8.64
C ARG A 84 5.64 1.39 -7.24
N LYS A 85 6.93 1.18 -6.98
CA LYS A 85 7.43 0.75 -5.67
C LYS A 85 7.14 1.73 -4.56
N ILE A 86 7.22 3.03 -4.80
CA ILE A 86 6.79 4.01 -3.80
C ILE A 86 5.28 3.87 -3.55
N ILE A 87 4.47 3.80 -4.62
CA ILE A 87 3.01 3.76 -4.55
C ILE A 87 2.49 2.51 -3.82
N TYR A 88 2.94 1.31 -4.21
CA TYR A 88 2.43 0.07 -3.61
C TYR A 88 3.00 -0.19 -2.21
N THR A 89 4.05 0.53 -1.79
CA THR A 89 4.55 0.39 -0.42
C THR A 89 3.57 1.02 0.57
N THR A 90 2.80 0.19 1.23
CA THR A 90 1.88 0.63 2.29
C THR A 90 2.61 1.11 3.56
N ASN A 91 3.92 0.88 3.65
CA ASN A 91 4.74 1.21 4.82
C ASN A 91 4.58 2.67 5.29
N ALA A 92 4.51 3.64 4.38
CA ALA A 92 4.35 5.04 4.74
C ALA A 92 3.01 5.27 5.45
N ILE A 93 1.91 4.88 4.80
CA ILE A 93 0.53 5.03 5.33
C ILE A 93 0.33 4.20 6.61
N GLU A 94 0.80 2.95 6.62
CA GLU A 94 0.70 2.06 7.79
C GLU A 94 1.52 2.57 8.98
N SER A 95 2.71 3.11 8.74
CA SER A 95 3.55 3.67 9.81
C SER A 95 2.89 4.88 10.46
N LEU A 96 2.28 5.77 9.67
CA LEU A 96 1.51 6.90 10.17
C LEU A 96 0.27 6.43 10.92
N ASN A 97 -0.53 5.52 10.34
CA ASN A 97 -1.70 4.94 10.98
C ASN A 97 -1.36 4.27 12.31
N ARG A 98 -0.22 3.58 12.41
CA ARG A 98 0.26 2.99 13.67
C ARG A 98 0.53 4.05 14.71
N VAL A 99 1.14 5.18 14.34
CA VAL A 99 1.40 6.30 15.25
C VAL A 99 0.09 6.92 15.73
N ILE A 100 -0.84 7.21 14.81
CA ILE A 100 -2.17 7.75 15.15
C ILE A 100 -2.91 6.81 16.11
N ARG A 101 -3.01 5.51 15.78
CA ARG A 101 -3.63 4.50 16.65
C ARG A 101 -2.97 4.44 18.02
N LYS A 102 -1.63 4.50 18.09
CA LYS A 102 -0.89 4.51 19.35
C LYS A 102 -1.21 5.74 20.20
N SER A 103 -1.38 6.91 19.58
CA SER A 103 -1.70 8.16 20.28
C SER A 103 -3.11 8.18 20.86
N ILE A 104 -4.06 7.50 20.21
CA ILE A 104 -5.46 7.46 20.66
C ILE A 104 -5.80 6.26 21.55
N LYS A 105 -4.99 5.17 21.55
CA LYS A 105 -5.35 3.90 22.21
C LYS A 105 -5.66 4.00 23.71
N THR A 106 -5.15 5.02 24.40
CA THR A 106 -5.36 5.24 25.84
C THR A 106 -6.47 6.24 26.13
N ARG A 107 -7.19 6.71 25.10
CA ARG A 107 -8.30 7.66 25.20
C ARG A 107 -9.59 6.90 24.94
N GLY A 108 -10.42 6.73 25.97
CA GLY A 108 -11.72 6.05 25.85
C GLY A 108 -12.78 6.88 25.12
N SER A 109 -12.73 8.21 25.29
CA SER A 109 -13.57 9.17 24.57
C SER A 109 -12.86 10.51 24.43
N PHE A 110 -13.34 11.35 23.51
CA PHE A 110 -12.91 12.74 23.37
C PHE A 110 -14.06 13.67 23.78
N PRO A 111 -13.78 14.77 24.49
CA PRO A 111 -14.83 15.70 24.94
C PRO A 111 -15.39 16.55 23.78
N THR A 112 -14.60 16.79 22.74
CA THR A 112 -15.00 17.53 21.53
C THR A 112 -14.22 17.02 20.31
N ASP A 113 -14.74 17.29 19.11
CA ASP A 113 -14.06 17.00 17.85
C ASP A 113 -12.73 17.77 17.71
N GLU A 114 -12.68 18.98 18.27
CA GLU A 114 -11.47 19.80 18.29
C GLU A 114 -10.35 19.13 19.12
N ALA A 115 -10.71 18.54 20.27
CA ALA A 115 -9.75 17.81 21.11
C ALA A 115 -9.17 16.59 20.37
N ALA A 116 -10.02 15.85 19.63
CA ALA A 116 -9.57 14.73 18.80
C ALA A 116 -8.64 15.21 17.67
N THR A 117 -9.06 16.25 16.94
CA THR A 117 -8.30 16.85 15.85
C THR A 117 -6.93 17.33 16.30
N LYS A 118 -6.87 18.06 17.43
CA LYS A 118 -5.62 18.57 17.99
C LYS A 118 -4.65 17.45 18.37
N LEU A 119 -5.15 16.35 18.94
CA LEU A 119 -4.31 15.20 19.28
C LEU A 119 -3.74 14.52 18.04
N ILE A 120 -4.56 14.30 17.01
CA ILE A 120 -4.13 13.71 15.73
C ILE A 120 -3.09 14.62 15.07
N TYR A 121 -3.34 15.92 15.00
CA TYR A 121 -2.40 16.92 14.49
C TYR A 121 -1.04 16.84 15.19
N LEU A 122 -1.02 16.84 16.53
CA LEU A 122 0.23 16.76 17.30
C LEU A 122 0.97 15.44 17.06
N ALA A 123 0.25 14.33 16.87
CA ALA A 123 0.84 13.03 16.54
C ALA A 123 1.49 13.04 15.15
N ILE A 124 0.83 13.63 14.15
CA ILE A 124 1.38 13.79 12.79
C ILE A 124 2.62 14.68 12.82
N ARG A 125 2.53 15.86 13.43
CA ARG A 125 3.65 16.82 13.52
C ARG A 125 4.88 16.21 14.20
N LYS A 126 4.67 15.38 15.22
CA LYS A 126 5.76 14.65 15.87
C LYS A 126 6.38 13.59 14.95
N PHE A 127 5.54 12.86 14.22
CA PHE A 127 6.00 11.83 13.27
C PHE A 127 6.85 12.40 12.13
N GLU A 128 6.46 13.56 11.60
CA GLU A 128 7.16 14.24 10.49
C GLU A 128 8.59 14.63 10.83
N LYS A 129 8.87 15.02 12.09
CA LYS A 129 10.22 15.41 12.54
C LYS A 129 11.26 14.30 12.39
N ASP A 130 10.83 13.04 12.47
CA ASP A 130 11.70 11.86 12.36
C ASP A 130 11.67 11.25 10.94
N GLY A 131 11.07 11.95 9.98
CA GLY A 131 10.90 11.49 8.60
C GLY A 131 12.23 11.26 7.89
N ARG A 132 12.31 10.19 7.10
CA ARG A 132 13.43 9.91 6.19
C ARG A 132 12.92 9.80 4.76
N ASN A 133 13.75 10.19 3.80
CA ASN A 133 13.46 9.99 2.39
C ASN A 133 13.29 8.51 2.07
N VAL A 134 12.31 8.20 1.21
CA VAL A 134 12.12 6.85 0.69
C VAL A 134 13.35 6.48 -0.15
N ARG A 135 13.84 5.25 -0.03
CA ARG A 135 15.08 4.81 -0.72
C ARG A 135 14.99 4.99 -2.23
N GLU A 136 13.83 4.70 -2.81
CA GLU A 136 13.55 4.79 -4.24
C GLU A 136 13.27 6.22 -4.74
N TRP A 137 13.31 7.23 -3.85
CA TRP A 137 12.89 8.60 -4.18
C TRP A 137 13.68 9.23 -5.32
N PHE A 138 15.02 9.15 -5.29
CA PHE A 138 15.84 9.78 -6.32
C PHE A 138 15.61 9.18 -7.72
N ALA A 139 15.53 7.86 -7.81
CA ALA A 139 15.21 7.18 -9.06
C ALA A 139 13.81 7.57 -9.56
N SER A 140 12.82 7.59 -8.66
CA SER A 140 11.44 7.97 -8.99
C SER A 140 11.32 9.42 -9.43
N ARG A 141 12.05 10.34 -8.78
CA ARG A 141 12.08 11.75 -9.12
C ARG A 141 12.58 11.98 -10.55
N ASN A 142 13.66 11.28 -10.94
CA ASN A 142 14.18 11.39 -12.30
C ASN A 142 13.16 10.86 -13.33
N GLN A 143 12.46 9.78 -13.01
CA GLN A 143 11.40 9.25 -13.86
C GLN A 143 10.20 10.20 -13.96
N PHE A 144 9.81 10.85 -12.86
CA PHE A 144 8.78 11.89 -12.89
C PHE A 144 9.18 13.09 -13.75
N ALA A 145 10.45 13.51 -13.69
CA ALA A 145 10.94 14.59 -14.54
C ALA A 145 10.92 14.22 -16.04
N ILE A 146 11.13 12.94 -16.39
CA ILE A 146 10.99 12.46 -17.77
C ILE A 146 9.52 12.44 -18.20
N MET A 147 8.63 11.90 -17.36
CA MET A 147 7.21 11.71 -17.69
C MET A 147 6.41 13.03 -17.69
N PHE A 148 6.79 13.97 -16.83
CA PHE A 148 6.04 15.20 -16.55
C PHE A 148 6.97 16.42 -16.53
N GLY A 149 7.89 16.51 -17.48
CA GLY A 149 8.92 17.56 -17.52
C GLY A 149 8.37 18.98 -17.41
N GLU A 150 7.24 19.26 -18.08
CA GLU A 150 6.55 20.57 -18.01
C GLU A 150 6.02 20.94 -16.62
N ARG A 151 5.98 19.98 -15.68
CA ARG A 151 5.53 20.18 -14.28
C ARG A 151 6.69 20.25 -13.29
N PHE A 152 7.92 20.04 -13.75
CA PHE A 152 9.13 20.21 -12.95
C PHE A 152 9.73 21.58 -13.28
N ASP A 153 9.36 22.58 -12.50
CA ASP A 153 10.03 23.88 -12.54
C ASP A 153 11.50 23.71 -12.15
N ALA A 154 12.40 24.25 -12.97
CA ALA A 154 13.85 24.26 -12.74
C ALA A 154 14.25 25.22 -11.61
#